data_AF-A0A4Q3UYG6-F1
#
_entry.id   AF-A0A4Q3UYG6-F1
#
_cell.length_a   1.000
_cell.length_b   1.000
_cell.length_c   1.000
_cell.angle_alpha   90.00
_cell.angle_beta   90.00
_cell.angle_gamma   90.00
#
_symmetry.space_group_name_H-M   'P 1'
#
loop_
_entity.id
_entity.type
_entity.pdbx_description
1 polymer ?
#
loop_
_entity_poly.entity_id
_entity_poly.type
_entity_poly.pdbx_seq_one_letter_code
_entity_poly.pdbx_strand_id
1 'polypeptide(L)'
;MMFRKLYWTSETVAADLSSNVLGVYTSIHDLIERGLRPRSGESLRLTLVKLDSTKDPLGVWSDAHPDELVTGLQPFVETEEFSAESVLSLVKALEDLRAVAA
;
A
#
# COMPACT_ATOMS: atom_id res chain seq x y z
N MET A 1 -20.26 -3.45 -13.98
CA MET A 1 -19.23 -2.88 -13.08
C MET A 1 -18.27 -2.02 -13.88
N MET A 2 -17.75 -0.93 -13.31
CA MET A 2 -16.75 -0.09 -13.96
C MET A 2 -15.42 -0.31 -13.25
N PHE A 3 -14.51 -1.05 -13.88
CA PHE A 3 -13.14 -1.25 -13.40
C PHE A 3 -12.45 0.11 -13.29
N ARG A 4 -12.11 0.55 -12.08
CA ARG A 4 -11.39 1.81 -11.87
C ARG A 4 -9.90 1.54 -12.03
N LYS A 5 -9.19 2.41 -12.74
CA LYS A 5 -7.73 2.36 -12.77
C LYS A 5 -7.19 2.86 -11.43
N LEU A 6 -6.88 1.91 -10.56
CA LEU A 6 -6.30 2.15 -9.25
C LEU A 6 -4.78 2.10 -9.32
N TYR A 7 -4.14 2.97 -8.56
CA TYR A 7 -2.69 3.06 -8.48
C TYR A 7 -2.25 3.08 -7.01
N TRP A 8 -1.22 2.32 -6.72
CA TRP A 8 -0.53 2.29 -5.46
C TRP A 8 0.69 3.18 -5.56
N THR A 9 0.89 4.06 -4.58
CA THR A 9 2.16 4.75 -4.37
C THR A 9 2.78 4.16 -3.11
N SER A 10 4.04 3.75 -3.19
CA SER A 10 4.82 3.45 -1.99
C SER A 10 5.85 4.55 -1.77
N GLU A 11 5.99 4.97 -0.53
CA GLU A 11 6.91 6.02 -0.14
C GLU A 11 7.50 5.70 1.24
N THR A 12 8.73 6.16 1.45
CA THR A 12 9.34 6.12 2.78
C THR A 12 9.16 7.46 3.47
N VAL A 13 8.97 7.41 4.78
CA VAL A 13 8.86 8.59 5.64
C VAL A 13 9.97 8.51 6.68
N ALA A 14 10.87 9.48 6.67
CA ALA A 14 11.95 9.59 7.63
C ALA A 14 11.49 10.28 8.93
N ALA A 15 12.31 10.20 9.97
CA ALA A 15 12.00 10.79 11.29
C ALA A 15 11.83 12.32 11.26
N ASP A 16 12.43 13.01 10.28
CA ASP A 16 12.28 14.45 10.06
C ASP A 16 11.02 14.82 9.24
N LEU A 17 10.13 13.84 9.01
CA LEU A 17 8.92 13.94 8.20
C LEU A 17 9.17 14.20 6.71
N SER A 18 10.42 14.13 6.24
CA SER A 18 10.68 14.06 4.80
C SER A 18 10.14 12.75 4.24
N SER A 19 9.56 12.82 3.04
CA SER A 19 9.08 11.63 2.33
C SER A 19 9.76 11.48 0.98
N ASN A 20 9.99 10.23 0.60
CA ASN A 20 10.56 9.88 -0.69
C ASN A 20 9.70 8.80 -1.37
N VAL A 21 9.15 9.13 -2.54
CA VAL A 21 8.36 8.18 -3.32
C VAL A 21 9.29 7.11 -3.92
N LEU A 22 9.04 5.86 -3.55
CA LEU A 22 9.79 4.71 -4.07
C LEU A 22 9.27 4.28 -5.44
N GLY A 23 7.96 4.37 -5.67
CA GLY A 23 7.37 3.98 -6.93
C GLY A 23 5.85 4.06 -6.96
N VAL A 24 5.32 3.84 -8.16
CA VAL A 24 3.89 3.76 -8.45
C VAL A 24 3.60 2.42 -9.13
N TYR A 25 2.57 1.71 -8.67
CA TYR A 25 2.25 0.35 -9.08
C TYR A 25 0.77 0.23 -9.43
N THR A 26 0.44 -0.57 -10.44
CA THR A 26 -0.94 -0.81 -10.88
C THR A 26 -1.54 -2.09 -10.30
N SER A 27 -0.75 -2.90 -9.61
CA SER A 27 -1.18 -4.15 -9.02
C SER A 27 -0.56 -4.36 -7.64
N ILE A 28 -1.26 -5.10 -6.78
CA ILE A 28 -0.74 -5.50 -5.47
C ILE A 28 0.49 -6.42 -5.63
N HIS A 29 0.50 -7.26 -6.66
CA HIS A 29 1.65 -8.12 -6.96
C HIS A 29 2.93 -7.32 -7.20
N ASP A 30 2.89 -6.33 -8.10
CA ASP A 30 4.05 -5.48 -8.40
C ASP A 30 4.49 -4.66 -7.18
N LEU A 31 3.52 -4.19 -6.39
CA LEU A 31 3.77 -3.49 -5.14
C LEU A 31 4.56 -4.38 -4.17
N ILE A 32 4.16 -5.64 -3.98
CA ILE A 32 4.84 -6.59 -3.10
C ILE A 32 6.27 -6.86 -3.59
N GLU A 33 6.46 -7.17 -4.87
CA GLU A 33 7.77 -7.57 -5.40
C GLU A 33 8.80 -6.42 -5.38
N ARG A 34 8.34 -5.18 -5.58
CA ARG A 34 9.21 -4.05 -5.93
C ARG A 34 9.05 -2.83 -5.04
N GLY A 35 7.89 -2.62 -4.43
CA GLY A 35 7.53 -1.39 -3.73
C GLY A 35 7.67 -1.42 -2.20
N LEU A 36 7.78 -2.59 -1.59
CA LEU A 36 7.94 -2.76 -0.14
C LEU A 36 9.43 -2.79 0.25
N ARG A 37 10.15 -1.67 0.08
CA ARG A 37 11.61 -1.60 0.32
C ARG A 37 12.03 -0.31 1.04
N PRO A 38 11.59 -0.07 2.28
CA PRO A 38 12.05 1.05 3.07
C PRO A 38 13.53 0.89 3.42
N ARG A 39 14.23 2.01 3.63
CA ARG A 39 15.59 1.98 4.18
C ARG A 39 15.53 1.80 5.70
N SER A 40 16.63 1.33 6.28
CA SER A 40 16.73 1.16 7.74
C SER A 40 16.42 2.48 8.46
N GLY A 41 15.46 2.45 9.39
CA GLY A 41 15.01 3.61 10.17
C GLY A 41 13.95 4.49 9.50
N GLU A 42 13.49 4.16 8.30
CA GLU A 42 12.35 4.82 7.64
C GLU A 42 11.08 3.98 7.77
N SER A 43 9.92 4.61 7.91
CA SER A 43 8.63 3.92 7.84
C SER A 43 8.11 3.88 6.40
N LEU A 44 7.37 2.82 6.06
CA LEU A 44 6.72 2.71 4.76
C LEU A 44 5.29 3.25 4.82
N ARG A 45 4.94 4.11 3.87
CA ARG A 45 3.56 4.57 3.64
C ARG A 45 3.09 4.09 2.26
N LEU A 46 1.89 3.53 2.25
CA LEU A 46 1.19 3.06 1.06
C LEU A 46 -0.04 3.93 0.83
N THR A 47 -0.16 4.47 -0.37
CA THR A 47 -1.27 5.34 -0.76
C THR A 47 -1.98 4.72 -1.95
N LEU A 48 -3.29 4.49 -1.85
CA LEU A 48 -4.13 4.05 -2.97
C LEU A 48 -4.87 5.24 -3.56
N VAL A 49 -4.73 5.46 -4.87
CA VAL A 49 -5.37 6.56 -5.58
C VAL A 49 -6.11 6.06 -6.82
N LYS A 50 -7.15 6.80 -7.21
CA LYS A 50 -7.76 6.67 -8.54
C LYS A 50 -7.08 7.65 -9.49
N LEU A 51 -6.63 7.17 -10.65
CA LEU A 51 -6.05 8.04 -11.68
C LEU A 51 -7.05 9.08 -12.15
N ASP A 52 -6.55 10.28 -12.48
CA ASP A 52 -7.31 11.42 -12.99
C ASP A 52 -8.47 11.86 -12.06
N SER A 53 -8.33 11.58 -10.76
CA SER A 53 -9.27 12.01 -9.73
C SER A 53 -8.71 13.24 -9.01
N THR A 54 -9.51 14.30 -8.91
CA THR A 54 -9.20 15.47 -8.06
C THR A 54 -9.65 15.28 -6.61
N LYS A 55 -10.12 14.08 -6.27
CA LYS A 55 -10.53 13.72 -4.91
C LYS A 55 -9.34 13.22 -4.09
N ASP A 56 -9.53 13.21 -2.78
CA ASP A 56 -8.58 12.63 -1.84
C ASP A 56 -8.22 11.17 -2.20
N PRO A 57 -7.05 10.69 -1.76
CA PRO A 57 -6.68 9.28 -1.87
C PRO A 57 -7.78 8.36 -1.35
N LEU A 58 -7.90 7.20 -1.97
CA LEU A 58 -8.86 6.16 -1.58
C LEU A 58 -8.47 5.50 -0.26
N GLY A 59 -7.19 5.55 0.09
CA GLY A 59 -6.68 5.17 1.40
C GLY A 59 -5.19 5.47 1.52
N VAL A 60 -4.75 5.65 2.77
CA VAL A 60 -3.35 5.86 3.14
C VAL A 60 -3.09 4.98 4.36
N TRP A 61 -2.10 4.11 4.27
CA TRP A 61 -1.75 3.18 5.33
C TRP A 61 -0.24 3.21 5.58
N SER A 62 0.14 2.91 6.82
CA SER A 62 1.54 2.74 7.21
C SER A 62 1.82 1.28 7.54
N ASP A 63 3.08 0.88 7.41
CA ASP A 63 3.55 -0.42 7.88
C ASP A 63 3.32 -0.65 9.39
N ALA A 64 3.21 0.41 10.19
CA ALA A 64 2.94 0.30 11.63
C ALA A 64 1.62 -0.43 11.97
N HIS A 65 0.60 -0.34 11.12
CA HIS A 65 -0.74 -0.85 11.37
C HIS A 65 -1.30 -1.65 10.18
N PRO A 66 -0.79 -2.87 9.90
CA PRO A 66 -1.22 -3.67 8.76
C PRO A 66 -2.69 -4.11 8.84
N ASP A 67 -3.27 -4.21 10.03
CA ASP A 67 -4.70 -4.55 10.23
C ASP A 67 -5.64 -3.47 9.67
N GLU A 68 -5.22 -2.20 9.72
CA GLU A 68 -5.99 -1.09 9.14
C GLU A 68 -6.05 -1.17 7.62
N LEU A 69 -5.02 -1.76 6.99
CA LEU A 69 -4.98 -1.98 5.55
C LEU A 69 -5.99 -3.05 5.12
N VAL A 70 -6.15 -4.15 5.88
CA VAL A 70 -7.19 -5.15 5.60
C VAL A 70 -8.57 -4.51 5.63
N THR A 71 -8.87 -3.79 6.71
CA THR A 71 -10.16 -3.14 6.90
C THR A 71 -10.42 -2.10 5.82
N GLY A 72 -9.41 -1.30 5.47
CA GLY A 72 -9.51 -0.27 4.43
C GLY A 72 -9.68 -0.83 3.02
N LEU A 73 -9.19 -2.05 2.75
CA LEU A 73 -9.29 -2.69 1.43
C LEU A 73 -10.56 -3.52 1.24
N GLN A 74 -11.31 -3.81 2.30
CA GLN A 74 -12.55 -4.59 2.25
C GLN A 74 -13.56 -4.07 1.20
N PRO A 75 -13.82 -2.74 1.07
CA PRO A 75 -14.74 -2.24 0.05
C PRO A 75 -14.30 -2.53 -1.39
N PHE A 76 -12.98 -2.61 -1.63
CA PHE A 76 -12.40 -2.88 -2.95
C PHE A 76 -12.46 -4.37 -3.30
N VAL A 77 -12.42 -5.23 -2.29
CA VAL A 77 -12.67 -6.67 -2.44
C VAL A 77 -14.14 -6.92 -2.77
N GLU A 78 -15.06 -6.24 -2.09
CA GLU A 78 -16.50 -6.33 -2.34
C GLU A 78 -16.88 -5.86 -3.75
N THR A 79 -16.14 -4.91 -4.31
CA THR A 79 -16.33 -4.45 -5.69
C THR A 79 -15.49 -5.21 -6.72
N GLU A 80 -14.85 -6.31 -6.34
CA GLU A 80 -14.00 -7.16 -7.20
C GLU A 80 -12.80 -6.40 -7.83
N GLU A 81 -12.40 -5.26 -7.26
CA GLU A 81 -11.23 -4.50 -7.71
C GLU A 81 -9.92 -5.16 -7.23
N PHE A 82 -9.96 -5.85 -6.09
CA PHE A 82 -8.89 -6.72 -5.58
C PHE A 82 -9.45 -8.08 -5.17
N SER A 83 -8.62 -9.13 -5.23
CA SER A 83 -8.95 -10.40 -4.60
C SER A 83 -8.57 -10.39 -3.12
N ALA A 84 -9.35 -11.08 -2.29
CA ALA A 84 -9.03 -11.27 -0.86
C ALA A 84 -7.63 -11.88 -0.67
N GLU A 85 -7.24 -12.82 -1.53
CA GLU A 85 -5.91 -13.44 -1.51
C GLU A 85 -4.77 -12.43 -1.77
N SER A 86 -4.96 -11.50 -2.70
CA SER A 86 -3.97 -10.45 -2.96
C SER A 86 -3.82 -9.53 -1.76
N VAL A 87 -4.92 -9.15 -1.11
CA VAL A 87 -4.91 -8.32 0.10
C VAL A 87 -4.18 -9.03 1.24
N LEU A 88 -4.48 -10.32 1.48
CA LEU A 88 -3.79 -11.11 2.50
C LEU A 88 -2.29 -11.28 2.20
N SER A 89 -1.93 -11.43 0.93
CA SER A 89 -0.52 -11.50 0.52
C SER A 89 0.24 -10.20 0.80
N LEU A 90 -0.42 -9.04 0.60
CA LEU A 90 0.17 -7.73 0.91
C LEU A 90 0.41 -7.56 2.41
N VAL A 91 -0.58 -7.92 3.22
CA VAL A 91 -0.49 -7.85 4.69
C VAL A 91 0.66 -8.70 5.20
N LYS A 92 0.73 -9.96 4.75
CA LYS A 92 1.82 -10.86 5.09
C LYS A 92 3.19 -10.28 4.70
N ALA A 93 3.31 -9.70 3.51
CA ALA A 93 4.55 -9.09 3.07
C ALA A 93 4.97 -7.89 3.95
N LEU A 94 4.01 -7.11 4.45
CA LEU A 94 4.27 -6.02 5.40
C LEU A 94 4.69 -6.54 6.78
N GLU A 95 4.07 -7.63 7.25
CA GLU A 95 4.45 -8.30 8.50
C GLU A 95 5.88 -8.87 8.44
N ASP A 96 6.21 -9.59 7.36
CA ASP A 96 7.53 -10.16 7.12
C ASP A 96 8.60 -9.07 7.07
N LEU A 97 8.30 -7.94 6.42
CA LEU A 97 9.19 -6.77 6.34
C LEU A 97 9.50 -6.20 7.74
N ARG A 98 8.50 -6.12 8.61
CA ARG A 98 8.69 -5.64 9.99
C ARG A 98 9.48 -6.62 10.84
N ALA A 99 9.26 -7.91 10.66
CA ALA A 99 10.00 -8.94 11.38
C ALA A 99 11.51 -8.89 11.07
N VAL A 100 11.90 -8.44 9.87
CA VAL A 100 13.32 -8.24 9.48
C VAL A 100 13.89 -6.93 10.02
N ALA A 101 13.06 -5.93 10.27
CA ALA A 101 13.49 -4.61 10.76
C ALA A 101 13.62 -4.52 12.29
N ALA A 102 13.08 -5.50 13.03
CA ALA A 102 13.13 -5.60 14.50
C ALA A 102 14.39 -6.32 15.00
#